data_AF-A0A7W0CTI0-F1
#
_entry.id   AF-A0A7W0CTI0-F1
#
_cell.length_a   1.000
_cell.length_b   1.000
_cell.length_c   1.000
_cell.angle_alpha   90.00
_cell.angle_beta   90.00
_cell.angle_gamma   90.00
#
_symmetry.space_group_name_H-M   'P 1'
#
loop_
_entity.id
_entity.type
_entity.pdbx_description
1 polymer ?
#
loop_
_entity_poly.entity_id
_entity_poly.type
_entity_poly.pdbx_seq_one_letter_code
_entity_poly.pdbx_strand_id
1 'polypeptide(L)'
;MMTCEEVRLSLGAHALGALEPDEAVEIDNHLAECDACLEEFTGLAMLPPMLAKVSEKDIALVAEPPRQVLERLLTTTARKKQRGRLLLGLAASVAVLAVGGTVWGAIATNNSGGTTAAGQPAPALATSAPDAQGYGAAESNEDAAKASERVAKEAASPEVGVMMAPMRFEDSTGDVRAEATAVEEDGGTKLTVTVNGVRPSTTCQLIVIDRAGHEDVTAAWVLDPEYPAKAATFDRVTSTPLGQIATLKLVDADRKVLAELKPA
;
A
#
# COMPACT_ATOMS: atom_id res chain seq x y z
N MET A 1 -6.77 35.22 -29.96
CA MET A 1 -5.62 34.78 -30.80
C MET A 1 -4.71 34.01 -29.88
N MET A 2 -4.84 32.67 -29.92
CA MET A 2 -4.12 31.79 -29.02
C MET A 2 -2.62 31.85 -29.27
N THR A 3 -1.85 31.66 -28.21
CA THR A 3 -0.40 31.45 -28.26
C THR A 3 -0.07 30.04 -28.74
N CYS A 4 1.14 29.84 -29.27
CA CYS A 4 1.57 28.50 -29.69
C CYS A 4 1.63 27.51 -28.51
N GLU A 5 1.84 27.98 -27.27
CA GLU A 5 1.86 27.11 -26.08
C GLU A 5 0.47 26.55 -25.77
N GLU A 6 -0.56 27.41 -25.77
CA GLU A 6 -1.96 27.01 -25.57
C GLU A 6 -2.40 26.03 -26.66
N VAL A 7 -2.12 26.34 -27.94
CA VAL A 7 -2.47 25.47 -29.07
C VAL A 7 -1.81 24.10 -28.94
N ARG A 8 -0.50 24.04 -28.63
CA ARG A 8 0.25 22.78 -28.47
C ARG A 8 -0.31 21.88 -27.37
N LEU A 9 -0.82 22.45 -26.28
CA LEU A 9 -1.48 21.68 -25.22
C LEU A 9 -2.81 21.09 -25.69
N SER A 10 -3.60 21.83 -26.49
CA SER A 10 -4.90 21.37 -27.01
C SER A 10 -4.81 20.51 -28.28
N LEU A 11 -3.68 20.45 -29.00
CA LEU A 11 -3.53 19.66 -30.26
C LEU A 11 -3.98 18.19 -30.12
N GLY A 12 -3.67 17.55 -29.00
CA GLY A 12 -4.05 16.15 -28.75
C GLY A 12 -5.56 15.96 -28.62
N ALA A 13 -6.24 16.87 -27.92
CA ALA A 13 -7.69 16.84 -27.79
C ALA A 13 -8.38 17.25 -29.11
N HIS A 14 -7.77 18.17 -29.88
CA HIS A 14 -8.27 18.58 -31.20
C HIS A 14 -8.16 17.43 -32.22
N ALA A 15 -7.04 16.70 -32.25
CA ALA A 15 -6.85 15.51 -33.08
C ALA A 15 -7.85 14.37 -32.76
N LEU A 16 -8.39 14.34 -31.54
CA LEU A 16 -9.42 13.39 -31.10
C LEU A 16 -10.85 13.92 -31.23
N GLY A 17 -11.04 15.17 -31.69
CA GLY A 17 -12.37 15.80 -31.77
C GLY A 17 -13.03 16.05 -30.41
N ALA A 18 -12.24 16.22 -29.35
CA ALA A 18 -12.68 16.34 -27.96
C ALA A 18 -12.79 17.80 -27.45
N LEU A 19 -12.58 18.80 -28.32
CA LEU A 19 -12.75 20.21 -28.01
C LEU A 19 -14.19 20.69 -28.14
N GLU A 20 -14.49 21.81 -27.50
CA GLU A 20 -15.68 22.61 -27.78
C GLU A 20 -15.56 23.22 -29.20
N PRO A 21 -16.67 23.40 -29.94
CA PRO A 21 -16.63 23.72 -31.37
C PRO A 21 -16.08 25.11 -31.69
N ASP A 22 -16.14 26.04 -30.75
CA ASP A 22 -15.53 27.37 -30.82
C ASP A 22 -14.01 27.32 -30.54
N GLU A 23 -13.56 26.57 -29.53
CA GLU A 23 -12.13 26.34 -29.28
C GLU A 23 -11.45 25.65 -30.48
N ALA A 24 -12.12 24.68 -31.10
CA ALA A 24 -11.62 24.00 -32.29
C ALA A 24 -11.39 24.97 -33.46
N VAL A 25 -12.29 25.94 -33.67
CA VAL A 25 -12.14 26.98 -34.70
C VAL A 25 -10.99 27.93 -34.37
N GLU A 26 -10.75 28.28 -33.10
CA GLU A 26 -9.58 29.08 -32.73
C GLU A 26 -8.25 28.36 -33.05
N ILE A 27 -8.20 27.03 -32.85
CA ILE A 27 -7.05 26.21 -33.22
C ILE A 27 -6.89 26.08 -34.74
N ASP A 28 -7.96 25.80 -35.49
CA ASP A 28 -7.93 25.72 -36.96
C ASP A 28 -7.36 27.02 -37.57
N ASN A 29 -7.78 28.18 -37.05
CA ASN A 29 -7.25 29.48 -37.48
C ASN A 29 -5.75 29.63 -37.18
N HIS A 30 -5.26 29.16 -36.03
CA HIS A 30 -3.83 29.18 -35.71
C HIS A 30 -3.02 28.21 -36.58
N LEU A 31 -3.54 27.00 -36.83
CA LEU A 31 -2.90 26.00 -37.70
C LEU A 31 -2.78 26.47 -39.16
N ALA A 32 -3.69 27.32 -39.62
CA ALA A 32 -3.60 27.96 -40.94
C ALA A 32 -2.50 29.04 -41.05
N GLU A 33 -2.00 29.56 -39.93
CA GLU A 33 -0.99 30.64 -39.87
C GLU A 33 0.37 30.19 -39.31
N CYS A 34 0.49 28.98 -38.76
CA CYS A 34 1.65 28.52 -37.97
C CYS A 34 2.12 27.11 -38.38
N ASP A 35 3.06 27.05 -39.33
CA ASP A 35 3.64 25.80 -39.86
C ASP A 35 4.16 24.87 -38.75
N ALA A 36 4.78 25.42 -37.69
CA ALA A 36 5.35 24.62 -36.60
C ALA A 36 4.29 23.85 -35.80
N CYS A 37 3.10 24.43 -35.59
CA CYS A 37 2.00 23.72 -34.93
C CYS A 37 1.31 22.74 -35.89
N LEU A 38 1.29 23.05 -37.20
CA LEU A 38 0.77 22.15 -38.23
C LEU A 38 1.64 20.88 -38.38
N GLU A 39 2.97 21.00 -38.38
CA GLU A 39 3.88 19.86 -38.39
C GLU A 39 3.63 18.95 -37.17
N GLU A 40 3.51 19.52 -35.96
CA GLU A 40 3.22 18.76 -34.75
C GLU A 40 1.85 18.08 -34.78
N PHE A 41 0.81 18.78 -35.26
CA PHE A 41 -0.52 18.21 -35.44
C PHE A 41 -0.53 17.04 -36.45
N THR A 42 0.16 17.19 -37.59
CA THR A 42 0.28 16.08 -38.56
C THR A 42 1.11 14.90 -38.01
N GLY A 43 2.03 15.15 -37.08
CA GLY A 43 2.71 14.10 -36.30
C GLY A 43 1.75 13.23 -35.47
N LEU A 44 0.61 13.80 -35.02
CA LEU A 44 -0.43 13.06 -34.29
C LEU A 44 -1.36 12.25 -35.21
N ALA A 45 -1.33 12.45 -36.54
CA ALA A 45 -2.32 11.88 -37.46
C ALA A 45 -2.39 10.34 -37.48
N MET A 46 -1.34 9.65 -37.01
CA MET A 46 -1.33 8.19 -36.86
C MET A 46 -2.01 7.67 -35.58
N LEU A 47 -2.24 8.53 -34.57
CA LEU A 47 -2.82 8.11 -33.29
C LEU A 47 -4.33 7.82 -33.39
N PRO A 48 -5.20 8.71 -33.95
CA PRO A 48 -6.63 8.42 -34.09
C PRO A 48 -6.96 7.08 -34.78
N PRO A 49 -6.35 6.71 -35.94
CA PRO A 49 -6.65 5.42 -36.58
C PRO A 49 -6.09 4.20 -35.83
N MET A 50 -5.13 4.38 -34.91
CA MET A 50 -4.71 3.31 -34.00
C MET A 50 -5.68 3.16 -32.83
N LEU A 51 -6.14 4.26 -32.23
CA LEU A 51 -7.13 4.26 -31.16
C LEU A 51 -8.51 3.77 -31.64
N ALA A 52 -8.89 4.05 -32.89
CA ALA A 52 -10.11 3.56 -33.52
C ALA A 52 -10.20 2.03 -33.65
N LYS A 53 -9.11 1.29 -33.35
CA LYS A 53 -9.13 -0.19 -33.27
C LYS A 53 -9.68 -0.71 -31.94
N VAL A 54 -9.73 0.12 -30.91
CA VAL A 54 -10.26 -0.24 -29.59
C VAL A 54 -11.79 -0.18 -29.67
N SER A 55 -12.46 -1.30 -29.43
CA SER A 55 -13.93 -1.34 -29.41
C SER A 55 -14.47 -0.95 -28.04
N GLU A 56 -15.74 -0.52 -28.00
CA GLU A 56 -16.46 -0.25 -26.74
C GLU A 56 -16.44 -1.45 -25.78
N LYS A 57 -16.41 -2.68 -26.32
CA LYS A 57 -16.29 -3.91 -25.53
C LYS A 57 -14.92 -4.04 -24.86
N ASP A 58 -13.85 -3.64 -25.55
CA ASP A 58 -12.49 -3.67 -24.98
C ASP A 58 -12.35 -2.61 -23.86
N ILE A 59 -12.98 -1.44 -24.04
CA ILE A 59 -13.08 -0.41 -23.00
C ILE A 59 -13.85 -0.94 -21.79
N ALA A 60 -15.01 -1.57 -22.00
CA ALA A 60 -15.84 -2.11 -20.91
C ALA A 60 -15.09 -3.18 -20.09
N LEU A 61 -14.30 -4.05 -20.74
CA LEU A 61 -13.49 -5.07 -20.08
C LEU A 61 -12.36 -4.51 -19.20
N VAL A 62 -11.84 -3.32 -19.51
CA VAL A 62 -10.82 -2.62 -18.71
C VAL A 62 -11.44 -1.71 -17.65
N ALA A 63 -12.57 -1.09 -17.95
CA ALA A 63 -13.24 -0.13 -17.07
C ALA A 63 -14.05 -0.77 -15.93
N GLU A 64 -14.49 -2.03 -16.07
CA GLU A 64 -15.20 -2.75 -15.01
C GLU A 64 -14.20 -3.41 -14.04
N PRO A 65 -14.00 -2.89 -12.81
CA PRO A 65 -13.03 -3.46 -11.88
C PRO A 65 -13.46 -4.88 -11.48
N PRO A 66 -12.51 -5.83 -11.33
CA PRO A 66 -12.84 -7.20 -10.95
C PRO A 66 -13.63 -7.22 -9.64
N ARG A 67 -14.74 -7.97 -9.61
CA ARG A 67 -15.74 -7.94 -8.51
C ARG A 67 -15.13 -8.10 -7.12
N GLN A 68 -14.03 -8.86 -7.02
CA GLN A 68 -13.25 -9.09 -5.81
C GLN A 68 -12.69 -7.79 -5.21
N VAL A 69 -12.26 -6.83 -6.04
CA VAL A 69 -11.78 -5.50 -5.60
C VAL A 69 -12.96 -4.67 -5.09
N LEU A 70 -14.08 -4.66 -5.81
CA LEU A 70 -15.31 -3.99 -5.37
C LEU A 70 -15.81 -4.56 -4.02
N GLU A 71 -15.83 -5.88 -3.87
CA GLU A 71 -16.17 -6.55 -2.61
C GLU A 71 -15.18 -6.23 -1.48
N ARG A 72 -13.87 -6.15 -1.76
CA ARG A 72 -12.85 -5.72 -0.76
C ARG A 72 -13.12 -4.27 -0.29
N LEU A 73 -13.48 -3.36 -1.19
CA LEU A 73 -13.82 -1.96 -0.87
C LEU A 73 -15.15 -1.83 -0.09
N LEU A 74 -16.17 -2.61 -0.45
CA LEU A 74 -17.45 -2.63 0.27
C LEU A 74 -17.32 -3.29 1.65
N THR A 75 -16.52 -4.35 1.79
CA THR A 75 -16.33 -5.04 3.08
C THR A 75 -15.45 -4.26 4.04
N THR A 76 -14.39 -3.58 3.57
CA THR A 76 -13.55 -2.71 4.42
C THR A 76 -14.35 -1.54 4.99
N THR A 77 -15.16 -0.85 4.17
CA THR A 77 -16.04 0.24 4.63
C THR A 77 -17.15 -0.26 5.57
N ALA A 78 -17.79 -1.40 5.27
CA ALA A 78 -18.78 -2.04 6.15
C ALA A 78 -18.19 -2.41 7.52
N ARG A 79 -17.00 -3.03 7.55
CA ARG A 79 -16.29 -3.41 8.80
C ARG A 79 -15.99 -2.19 9.68
N LYS A 80 -15.56 -1.07 9.09
CA LYS A 80 -15.32 0.19 9.83
C LYS A 80 -16.60 0.72 10.50
N LYS A 81 -17.72 0.72 9.76
CA LYS A 81 -19.05 1.15 10.27
C LYS A 81 -19.61 0.21 11.34
N GLN A 82 -19.40 -1.11 11.19
CA GLN A 82 -19.83 -2.12 12.16
C GLN A 82 -19.01 -2.06 13.46
N ARG A 83 -17.68 -1.90 13.39
CA ARG A 83 -16.81 -1.71 14.57
C ARG A 83 -17.23 -0.47 15.38
N GLY A 84 -17.50 0.67 14.72
CA GLY A 84 -17.99 1.88 15.39
C GLY A 84 -19.33 1.68 16.12
N ARG A 85 -20.29 0.97 15.50
CA ARG A 85 -21.58 0.62 16.12
C ARG A 85 -21.43 -0.32 17.33
N LEU A 86 -20.53 -1.31 17.26
CA LEU A 86 -20.24 -2.21 18.37
C LEU A 86 -19.61 -1.49 19.57
N LEU A 87 -18.66 -0.59 19.33
CA LEU A 87 -18.04 0.22 20.38
C LEU A 87 -19.05 1.17 21.05
N LEU A 88 -19.94 1.80 20.27
CA LEU A 88 -21.05 2.59 20.80
C LEU A 88 -22.02 1.75 21.66
N GLY A 89 -22.35 0.54 21.23
CA GLY A 89 -23.19 -0.40 22.01
C GLY A 89 -22.54 -0.81 23.34
N LEU A 90 -21.23 -1.11 23.32
CA LEU A 90 -20.47 -1.42 24.54
C LEU A 90 -20.42 -0.22 25.49
N ALA A 91 -20.10 0.98 25.00
CA ALA A 91 -20.09 2.20 25.80
C ALA A 91 -21.46 2.50 26.44
N ALA A 92 -22.56 2.33 25.68
CA ALA A 92 -23.90 2.46 26.22
C ALA A 92 -24.22 1.42 27.31
N SER A 93 -23.79 0.16 27.13
CA SER A 93 -23.99 -0.89 28.15
C SER A 93 -23.23 -0.61 29.45
N VAL A 94 -22.00 -0.08 29.37
CA VAL A 94 -21.21 0.33 30.54
C VAL A 94 -21.86 1.50 31.27
N ALA A 95 -22.37 2.49 30.53
CA ALA A 95 -23.10 3.62 31.11
C ALA A 95 -24.39 3.16 31.84
N VAL A 96 -25.16 2.24 31.25
CA VAL A 96 -26.36 1.67 31.89
C VAL A 96 -26.01 0.88 33.16
N LEU A 97 -24.93 0.10 33.15
CA LEU A 97 -24.47 -0.64 34.34
C LEU A 97 -23.96 0.29 35.45
N ALA A 98 -23.25 1.37 35.10
CA ALA A 98 -22.79 2.36 36.07
C ALA A 98 -23.96 3.12 36.73
N VAL A 99 -24.98 3.52 35.95
CA VAL A 99 -26.18 4.19 36.47
C VAL A 99 -27.12 3.22 37.22
N GLY A 100 -27.24 1.98 36.76
CA GLY A 100 -28.00 0.94 37.47
C GLY A 100 -27.36 0.52 38.80
N GLY A 101 -26.02 0.44 38.84
CA GLY A 101 -25.27 0.08 40.04
C GLY A 101 -25.39 1.10 41.17
N THR A 102 -25.40 2.41 40.85
CA THR A 102 -25.60 3.46 41.88
C THR A 102 -27.03 3.46 42.45
N VAL A 103 -28.04 3.18 41.62
CA VAL A 103 -29.43 3.00 42.08
C VAL A 103 -29.57 1.78 42.98
N TRP A 104 -28.97 0.63 42.64
CA TRP A 104 -29.06 -0.57 43.47
C TRP A 104 -28.30 -0.43 44.79
N GLY A 105 -27.13 0.23 44.78
CA GLY A 105 -26.37 0.54 45.99
C GLY A 105 -27.15 1.41 46.98
N ALA A 106 -27.81 2.47 46.50
CA ALA A 106 -28.63 3.35 47.33
C ALA A 106 -29.83 2.65 48.00
N ILE A 107 -30.40 1.64 47.34
CA ILE A 107 -31.48 0.82 47.90
C ILE A 107 -30.95 -0.15 48.96
N ALA A 108 -29.76 -0.73 48.76
CA ALA A 108 -29.16 -1.67 49.71
C ALA A 108 -28.66 -1.01 51.00
N THR A 109 -28.14 0.22 50.94
CA THR A 109 -27.61 0.93 52.12
C THR A 109 -28.69 1.47 53.07
N ASN A 110 -29.97 1.43 52.69
CA ASN A 110 -31.05 2.03 53.47
C ASN A 110 -31.66 1.09 54.55
N ASN A 111 -31.09 -0.10 54.76
CA ASN A 111 -31.64 -1.12 55.68
C ASN A 111 -30.63 -1.68 56.70
N SER A 112 -29.69 -0.85 57.18
CA SER A 112 -28.77 -1.24 58.27
C SER A 112 -28.53 -0.09 59.25
N GLY A 113 -29.52 0.21 60.08
CA GLY A 113 -29.32 0.94 61.34
C GLY A 113 -29.03 -0.04 62.48
N GLY A 114 -28.00 0.22 63.30
CA GLY A 114 -27.66 -0.73 64.38
C GLY A 114 -26.36 -0.52 65.17
N THR A 115 -26.21 0.63 65.83
CA THR A 115 -25.54 0.77 67.14
C THR A 115 -23.99 0.68 67.28
N THR A 116 -23.52 1.50 68.21
CA THR A 116 -22.14 1.90 68.59
C THR A 116 -21.30 0.89 69.37
N ALA A 117 -19.96 1.04 69.28
CA ALA A 117 -19.02 0.93 70.40
C ALA A 117 -17.89 1.98 70.25
N ALA A 118 -17.33 2.49 71.36
CA ALA A 118 -16.48 3.68 71.40
C ALA A 118 -15.01 3.40 71.76
N GLY A 119 -14.10 4.32 71.40
CA GLY A 119 -12.70 4.32 71.85
C GLY A 119 -11.83 5.39 71.17
N GLN A 120 -11.43 6.42 71.93
CA GLN A 120 -10.43 7.44 71.58
C GLN A 120 -9.47 7.60 72.79
N PRO A 121 -8.21 8.05 72.65
CA PRO A 121 -7.88 9.38 72.12
C PRO A 121 -6.65 9.47 71.18
N ALA A 122 -6.42 10.69 70.66
CA ALA A 122 -5.26 11.11 69.83
C ALA A 122 -4.14 11.73 70.73
N PRO A 123 -3.11 12.53 70.30
CA PRO A 123 -3.02 13.40 69.11
C PRO A 123 -1.63 13.59 68.40
N ALA A 124 -1.63 14.43 67.34
CA ALA A 124 -0.52 15.32 66.87
C ALA A 124 0.77 14.66 66.30
N LEU A 125 1.51 15.18 65.32
CA LEU A 125 1.52 16.38 64.43
C LEU A 125 2.48 16.02 63.23
N ALA A 126 2.67 16.72 62.10
CA ALA A 126 2.29 18.05 61.61
C ALA A 126 2.14 18.09 60.05
N THR A 127 2.21 19.31 59.48
CA THR A 127 2.29 19.69 58.05
C THR A 127 3.77 19.73 57.57
N SER A 128 4.17 19.56 56.29
CA SER A 128 4.09 20.60 55.22
C SER A 128 4.54 20.07 53.83
N ALA A 129 4.08 20.71 52.76
CA ALA A 129 4.76 20.84 51.46
C ALA A 129 5.71 22.09 51.49
N PRO A 130 6.51 22.49 50.46
CA PRO A 130 6.48 22.10 49.05
C PRO A 130 7.85 21.97 48.29
N ASP A 131 7.74 21.66 46.99
CA ASP A 131 8.52 22.13 45.82
C ASP A 131 10.06 22.05 45.63
N ALA A 132 10.40 22.03 44.34
CA ALA A 132 11.63 22.47 43.66
C ALA A 132 12.86 21.54 43.49
N GLN A 133 13.03 21.11 42.22
CA GLN A 133 14.25 21.21 41.38
C GLN A 133 15.60 20.61 41.85
N GLY A 134 16.19 19.77 40.99
CA GLY A 134 17.60 19.39 41.06
C GLY A 134 18.09 18.67 39.79
N TYR A 135 18.95 19.33 39.01
CA TYR A 135 19.65 18.74 37.86
C TYR A 135 21.05 18.27 38.28
N GLY A 136 21.54 17.16 37.71
CA GLY A 136 22.90 16.62 37.88
C GLY A 136 22.86 15.09 37.94
N ALA A 137 23.23 14.32 36.91
CA ALA A 137 24.53 14.19 36.21
C ALA A 137 25.49 13.20 36.88
N ALA A 138 26.32 12.55 36.05
CA ALA A 138 27.21 11.42 36.36
C ALA A 138 26.49 10.09 36.73
N GLU A 139 26.89 8.89 36.32
CA GLU A 139 27.75 8.33 35.27
C GLU A 139 27.95 6.85 35.68
N SER A 140 27.65 5.89 34.80
CA SER A 140 28.38 4.61 34.73
C SER A 140 27.87 3.75 33.56
N ASN A 141 28.78 3.43 32.63
CA ASN A 141 28.52 2.52 31.50
C ASN A 141 28.91 1.09 31.89
N GLU A 142 27.94 0.21 32.16
CA GLU A 142 28.21 -1.24 32.37
C GLU A 142 27.19 -2.17 31.67
N ASP A 143 26.60 -1.77 30.53
CA ASP A 143 25.71 -2.67 29.76
C ASP A 143 25.84 -2.53 28.21
N ALA A 144 27.02 -2.13 27.72
CA ALA A 144 27.34 -2.06 26.29
C ALA A 144 27.45 -3.45 25.59
N ALA A 145 27.17 -4.55 26.31
CA ALA A 145 27.28 -5.93 25.82
C ALA A 145 25.93 -6.63 25.55
N LYS A 146 24.78 -5.92 25.67
CA LYS A 146 23.44 -6.47 25.41
C LYS A 146 22.61 -5.75 24.35
N ALA A 147 23.23 -4.86 23.57
CA ALA A 147 22.54 -4.07 22.55
C ALA A 147 22.32 -4.80 21.20
N SER A 148 23.16 -5.80 20.85
CA SER A 148 23.08 -6.52 19.57
C SER A 148 21.94 -7.54 19.47
N GLU A 149 21.35 -7.95 20.59
CA GLU A 149 20.28 -8.98 20.62
C GLU A 149 18.87 -8.40 20.84
N ARG A 150 18.74 -7.07 20.97
CA ARG A 150 17.45 -6.38 21.16
C ARG A 150 16.94 -5.56 19.96
N VAL A 151 17.69 -5.47 18.86
CA VAL A 151 17.14 -4.91 17.60
C VAL A 151 16.29 -5.95 16.85
N ALA A 152 16.49 -7.25 17.11
CA ALA A 152 15.71 -8.34 16.53
C ALA A 152 14.34 -8.60 17.19
N LYS A 153 13.91 -7.76 18.16
CA LYS A 153 12.72 -8.04 18.98
C LYS A 153 11.98 -6.79 19.48
N GLU A 154 11.69 -5.85 18.58
CA GLU A 154 10.72 -4.76 18.83
C GLU A 154 9.94 -4.37 17.56
N ALA A 155 9.32 -5.36 16.93
CA ALA A 155 8.26 -5.19 15.92
C ALA A 155 7.33 -6.42 15.92
N ALA A 156 7.01 -6.94 17.10
CA ALA A 156 6.20 -8.14 17.28
C ALA A 156 5.18 -7.96 18.41
N SER A 157 4.03 -7.37 18.07
CA SER A 157 2.79 -7.58 18.82
C SER A 157 1.72 -8.00 17.82
N PRO A 158 0.97 -9.09 18.06
CA PRO A 158 0.28 -9.81 16.99
C PRO A 158 -1.11 -9.22 16.69
N GLU A 159 -1.28 -8.67 15.49
CA GLU A 159 -2.62 -8.59 14.91
C GLU A 159 -3.03 -9.99 14.45
N VAL A 160 -4.09 -10.55 15.05
CA VAL A 160 -4.64 -11.87 14.70
C VAL A 160 -5.42 -11.76 13.39
N GLY A 161 -4.67 -11.69 12.29
CA GLY A 161 -5.09 -12.03 10.94
C GLY A 161 -4.50 -13.38 10.55
N VAL A 162 -5.16 -14.11 9.66
CA VAL A 162 -4.59 -15.35 9.09
C VAL A 162 -3.47 -14.93 8.14
N MET A 163 -2.23 -14.86 8.65
CA MET A 163 -1.06 -14.71 7.81
C MET A 163 -0.93 -15.96 6.94
N MET A 164 -1.24 -15.84 5.66
CA MET A 164 -0.77 -16.82 4.68
C MET A 164 0.76 -16.79 4.68
N ALA A 165 1.38 -17.97 4.71
CA ALA A 165 2.83 -18.07 4.62
C ALA A 165 3.30 -17.47 3.29
N PRO A 166 4.45 -16.77 3.27
CA PRO A 166 5.02 -16.25 2.03
C PRO A 166 5.28 -17.40 1.05
N MET A 167 4.79 -17.27 -0.18
CA MET A 167 5.05 -18.23 -1.24
C MET A 167 6.42 -17.94 -1.85
N ARG A 168 7.26 -18.96 -2.02
CA ARG A 168 8.56 -18.80 -2.69
C ARG A 168 8.48 -19.30 -4.12
N PHE A 169 9.25 -18.65 -4.97
CA PHE A 169 9.49 -19.05 -6.35
C PHE A 169 11.00 -19.04 -6.59
N GLU A 170 11.52 -20.03 -7.29
CA GLU A 170 12.96 -20.12 -7.58
C GLU A 170 13.23 -20.71 -8.98
N ASP A 171 14.35 -20.32 -9.58
CA ASP A 171 14.96 -20.93 -10.76
C ASP A 171 16.48 -20.70 -10.79
N SER A 172 17.20 -21.59 -11.48
CA SER A 172 18.65 -21.51 -11.70
C SER A 172 18.96 -21.91 -13.14
N THR A 173 18.83 -20.95 -14.07
CA THR A 173 19.08 -21.13 -15.50
C THR A 173 20.51 -20.68 -15.87
N GLY A 174 21.40 -21.66 -16.07
CA GLY A 174 22.82 -21.40 -16.33
C GLY A 174 23.50 -20.71 -15.15
N ASP A 175 24.17 -19.58 -15.41
CA ASP A 175 24.79 -18.75 -14.36
C ASP A 175 23.77 -17.87 -13.62
N VAL A 176 22.54 -17.71 -14.15
CA VAL A 176 21.50 -16.89 -13.54
C VAL A 176 20.74 -17.70 -12.49
N ARG A 177 20.69 -17.20 -11.25
CA ARG A 177 19.78 -17.71 -10.21
C ARG A 177 18.83 -16.60 -9.80
N ALA A 178 17.53 -16.89 -9.79
CA ALA A 178 16.50 -15.95 -9.44
C ALA A 178 15.59 -16.57 -8.36
N GLU A 179 15.37 -15.83 -7.29
CA GLU A 179 14.51 -16.20 -6.17
C GLU A 179 13.50 -15.07 -5.96
N ALA A 180 12.24 -15.39 -5.72
CA ALA A 180 11.21 -14.41 -5.39
C ALA A 180 10.37 -14.88 -4.20
N THR A 181 10.15 -13.98 -3.24
CA THR A 181 9.24 -14.19 -2.13
C THR A 181 7.99 -13.35 -2.34
N ALA A 182 6.82 -13.98 -2.29
CA ALA A 182 5.54 -13.39 -2.58
C ALA A 182 4.65 -13.35 -1.33
N VAL A 183 4.11 -12.17 -1.03
CA VAL A 183 3.23 -11.90 0.11
C VAL A 183 1.96 -11.20 -0.39
N GLU A 184 0.79 -11.59 0.13
CA GLU A 184 -0.46 -10.90 -0.20
C GLU A 184 -0.43 -9.48 0.38
N GLU A 185 -0.66 -8.48 -0.47
CA GLU A 185 -0.73 -7.06 -0.10
C GLU A 185 -2.08 -6.47 -0.58
N ASP A 186 -2.40 -5.22 -0.25
CA ASP A 186 -3.73 -4.66 -0.46
C ASP A 186 -4.18 -4.62 -1.93
N GLY A 187 -4.96 -5.63 -2.32
CA GLY A 187 -5.53 -5.77 -3.66
C GLY A 187 -4.65 -6.52 -4.66
N GLY A 188 -3.55 -7.14 -4.22
CA GLY A 188 -2.60 -7.82 -5.10
C GLY A 188 -1.54 -8.62 -4.36
N THR A 189 -0.34 -8.69 -4.92
CA THR A 189 0.81 -9.40 -4.32
C THR A 189 2.06 -8.53 -4.38
N LYS A 190 2.76 -8.42 -3.25
CA LYS A 190 4.13 -7.89 -3.20
C LYS A 190 5.12 -9.03 -3.44
N LEU A 191 6.06 -8.78 -4.33
CA LEU A 191 7.11 -9.69 -4.78
C LEU A 191 8.48 -9.08 -4.47
N THR A 192 9.22 -9.65 -3.52
CA THR A 192 10.63 -9.31 -3.30
C THR A 192 11.48 -10.30 -4.09
N VAL A 193 12.10 -9.84 -5.17
CA VAL A 193 12.86 -10.65 -6.14
C VAL A 193 14.36 -10.41 -5.97
N THR A 194 15.15 -11.47 -5.84
CA THR A 194 16.61 -11.44 -5.78
C THR A 194 17.18 -12.16 -7.00
N VAL A 195 18.11 -11.52 -7.73
CA VAL A 195 18.71 -12.04 -8.97
C VAL A 195 20.22 -12.04 -8.91
N ASN A 196 20.80 -13.19 -9.22
CA ASN A 196 22.22 -13.51 -9.12
C ASN A 196 22.75 -13.84 -10.52
N GLY A 197 24.00 -13.46 -10.84
CA GLY A 197 24.65 -13.83 -12.11
C GLY A 197 24.15 -13.11 -13.38
N VAL A 198 23.18 -12.20 -13.26
CA VAL A 198 22.80 -11.31 -14.38
C VAL A 198 23.85 -10.20 -14.54
N ARG A 199 24.17 -9.82 -15.79
CA ARG A 199 25.19 -8.80 -16.07
C ARG A 199 24.76 -7.41 -15.55
N PRO A 200 25.67 -6.61 -14.95
CA PRO A 200 25.39 -5.22 -14.59
C PRO A 200 24.89 -4.41 -15.79
N SER A 201 24.10 -3.37 -15.54
CA SER A 201 23.44 -2.53 -16.56
C SER A 201 22.48 -3.28 -17.50
N THR A 202 22.12 -4.53 -17.22
CA THR A 202 21.03 -5.21 -17.95
C THR A 202 19.68 -4.65 -17.47
N THR A 203 18.82 -4.26 -18.42
CA THR A 203 17.40 -4.00 -18.13
C THR A 203 16.69 -5.32 -17.93
N CYS A 204 16.11 -5.53 -16.75
CA CYS A 204 15.31 -6.69 -16.38
C CYS A 204 13.85 -6.30 -16.20
N GLN A 205 12.95 -7.26 -16.43
CA GLN A 205 11.52 -7.12 -16.19
C GLN A 205 10.96 -8.43 -15.64
N LEU A 206 10.00 -8.35 -14.72
CA LEU A 206 9.28 -9.52 -14.21
C LEU A 206 7.91 -9.59 -14.87
N ILE A 207 7.57 -10.74 -15.43
CA ILE A 207 6.26 -11.07 -15.95
C ILE A 207 5.63 -12.08 -14.99
N VAL A 208 4.52 -11.71 -14.37
CA VAL A 208 3.72 -12.58 -13.50
C VAL A 208 2.72 -13.32 -14.38
N ILE A 209 2.71 -14.65 -14.30
CA ILE A 209 1.80 -15.48 -15.07
C ILE A 209 0.76 -16.05 -14.12
N ASP A 210 -0.51 -15.74 -14.37
CA ASP A 210 -1.63 -16.30 -13.60
C ASP A 210 -1.95 -17.74 -14.02
N ARG A 211 -2.81 -18.41 -13.24
CA ARG A 211 -3.25 -19.80 -13.53
C ARG A 211 -4.21 -19.92 -14.73
N ALA A 212 -4.70 -18.81 -15.29
CA ALA A 212 -5.44 -18.79 -16.55
C ALA A 212 -4.52 -18.60 -17.77
N GLY A 213 -3.26 -18.22 -17.56
CA GLY A 213 -2.25 -17.96 -18.59
C GLY A 213 -2.12 -16.50 -19.00
N HIS A 214 -2.73 -15.55 -18.27
CA HIS A 214 -2.52 -14.12 -18.51
C HIS A 214 -1.17 -13.67 -17.97
N GLU A 215 -0.54 -12.72 -18.67
CA GLU A 215 0.73 -12.11 -18.29
C GLU A 215 0.49 -10.69 -17.71
N ASP A 216 0.70 -10.50 -16.40
CA ASP A 216 0.77 -9.18 -15.75
C ASP A 216 2.24 -8.72 -15.73
N VAL A 217 2.54 -7.68 -16.50
CA VAL A 217 3.91 -7.23 -16.81
C VAL A 217 4.29 -6.09 -15.86
N THR A 218 5.25 -6.34 -14.97
CA THR A 218 5.72 -5.32 -14.02
C THR A 218 6.59 -4.26 -14.69
N ALA A 219 6.83 -3.13 -14.01
CA ALA A 219 7.77 -2.11 -14.49
C ALA A 219 9.19 -2.68 -14.65
N ALA A 220 9.82 -2.39 -15.78
CA ALA A 220 11.22 -2.75 -16.04
C ALA A 220 12.18 -1.93 -15.16
N TRP A 221 13.35 -2.49 -14.88
CA TRP A 221 14.41 -1.86 -14.09
C TRP A 221 15.79 -2.18 -14.62
N VAL A 222 16.77 -1.33 -14.33
CA VAL A 222 18.17 -1.59 -14.69
C VAL A 222 18.90 -2.11 -13.47
N LEU A 223 19.74 -3.13 -13.65
CA LEU A 223 20.70 -3.58 -12.64
C LEU A 223 21.78 -2.52 -12.44
N ASP A 224 21.91 -2.02 -11.21
CA ASP A 224 22.90 -1.00 -10.84
C ASP A 224 24.33 -1.48 -11.21
N PRO A 225 25.15 -0.67 -11.90
CA PRO A 225 26.54 -1.01 -12.24
C PRO A 225 27.40 -1.38 -11.04
N GLU A 226 27.11 -0.83 -9.87
CA GLU A 226 27.83 -1.03 -8.62
C GLU A 226 27.22 -2.14 -7.75
N TYR A 227 26.12 -2.78 -8.20
CA TYR A 227 25.51 -3.86 -7.43
C TYR A 227 26.53 -5.00 -7.24
N PRO A 228 26.80 -5.46 -5.99
CA PRO A 228 27.77 -6.52 -5.76
C PRO A 228 27.40 -7.76 -6.58
N ALA A 229 28.33 -8.26 -7.40
CA ALA A 229 28.15 -9.29 -8.44
C ALA A 229 27.62 -10.67 -7.97
N LYS A 230 27.08 -10.74 -6.75
CA LYS A 230 26.42 -11.88 -6.14
C LYS A 230 24.89 -11.86 -6.29
N ALA A 231 24.15 -10.78 -5.94
CA ALA A 231 22.70 -10.92 -5.70
C ALA A 231 21.81 -9.64 -5.60
N ALA A 232 21.28 -9.09 -6.69
CA ALA A 232 20.50 -7.84 -6.68
C ALA A 232 19.03 -8.04 -6.27
N THR A 233 18.52 -7.27 -5.29
CA THR A 233 17.14 -7.41 -4.75
C THR A 233 16.24 -6.23 -5.12
N PHE A 234 14.99 -6.52 -5.50
CA PHE A 234 13.99 -5.55 -5.96
C PHE A 234 12.58 -5.88 -5.43
N ASP A 235 11.85 -4.87 -4.97
CA ASP A 235 10.43 -4.99 -4.61
C ASP A 235 9.52 -4.65 -5.80
N ARG A 236 8.59 -5.53 -6.14
CA ARG A 236 7.55 -5.35 -7.17
C ARG A 236 6.17 -5.57 -6.58
N VAL A 237 5.16 -4.98 -7.20
CA VAL A 237 3.75 -5.21 -6.88
C VAL A 237 3.02 -5.61 -8.16
N THR A 238 2.15 -6.61 -8.07
CA THR A 238 1.27 -7.08 -9.14
C THR A 238 -0.18 -7.03 -8.66
N SER A 239 -1.11 -6.82 -9.59
CA SER A 239 -2.55 -6.93 -9.32
C SER A 239 -3.01 -8.38 -9.15
N THR A 240 -2.20 -9.34 -9.59
CA THR A 240 -2.48 -10.78 -9.49
C THR A 240 -2.53 -11.21 -8.02
N PRO A 241 -3.65 -11.79 -7.53
CA PRO A 241 -3.73 -12.33 -6.18
C PRO A 241 -2.77 -13.50 -5.97
N LEU A 242 -2.15 -13.61 -4.79
CA LEU A 242 -1.12 -14.60 -4.49
C LEU A 242 -1.51 -16.04 -4.88
N GLY A 243 -2.73 -16.44 -4.55
CA GLY A 243 -3.27 -17.77 -4.87
C GLY A 243 -3.59 -18.02 -6.35
N GLN A 244 -3.49 -17.00 -7.21
CA GLN A 244 -3.68 -17.09 -8.66
C GLN A 244 -2.36 -17.08 -9.44
N ILE A 245 -1.23 -16.76 -8.81
CA ILE A 245 0.08 -16.83 -9.47
C ILE A 245 0.42 -18.31 -9.78
N ALA A 246 0.88 -18.56 -11.00
CA ALA A 246 1.33 -19.88 -11.46
C ALA A 246 2.86 -19.94 -11.61
N THR A 247 3.49 -18.89 -12.14
CA THR A 247 4.93 -18.82 -12.45
C THR A 247 5.34 -17.36 -12.64
N LEU A 248 6.62 -17.04 -12.43
CA LEU A 248 7.19 -15.73 -12.71
C LEU A 248 8.28 -15.90 -13.77
N LYS A 249 8.29 -15.09 -14.83
CA LYS A 249 9.41 -15.02 -15.78
C LYS A 249 10.23 -13.76 -15.54
N LEU A 250 11.54 -13.92 -15.39
CA LEU A 250 12.49 -12.81 -15.48
C LEU A 250 12.95 -12.71 -16.94
N VAL A 251 12.80 -11.55 -17.55
CA VAL A 251 13.21 -11.29 -18.95
C VAL A 251 14.16 -10.10 -19.05
N ASP A 252 14.92 -10.02 -20.14
CA ASP A 252 15.70 -8.82 -20.51
C ASP A 252 14.91 -7.84 -21.40
N ALA A 253 15.58 -6.77 -21.86
CA ALA A 253 15.02 -5.76 -22.75
C ALA A 253 14.44 -6.31 -24.06
N ASP A 254 14.98 -7.42 -24.58
CA ASP A 254 14.53 -8.07 -25.81
C ASP A 254 13.38 -9.08 -25.55
N ARG A 255 12.87 -9.11 -24.30
CA ARG A 255 11.95 -10.13 -23.74
C ARG A 255 12.49 -11.55 -23.80
N LYS A 256 13.82 -11.73 -23.86
CA LYS A 256 14.42 -13.07 -23.74
C LYS A 256 14.34 -13.51 -22.28
N VAL A 257 13.86 -14.73 -22.05
CA VAL A 257 13.77 -15.31 -20.71
C VAL A 257 15.19 -15.54 -20.16
N LEU A 258 15.45 -14.95 -18.99
CA LEU A 258 16.66 -15.12 -18.19
C LEU A 258 16.48 -16.21 -17.12
N ALA A 259 15.27 -16.31 -16.55
CA ALA A 259 14.87 -17.33 -15.57
C ALA A 259 13.35 -17.52 -15.57
N GLU A 260 12.87 -18.72 -15.26
CA GLU A 260 11.44 -19.07 -15.14
C GLU A 260 11.15 -19.63 -13.75
N LEU A 261 10.90 -18.74 -12.78
CA LEU A 261 10.77 -19.06 -11.37
C LEU A 261 9.44 -19.79 -11.11
N LYS A 262 9.55 -21.00 -10.58
CA LYS A 262 8.42 -21.88 -10.26
C LYS A 262 8.19 -21.92 -8.75
N PRO A 263 6.95 -22.20 -8.29
CA PRO A 263 6.66 -22.43 -6.88
C PRO A 263 7.60 -23.48 -6.28
N ALA A 264 8.20 -23.16 -5.13
CA ALA A 264 9.03 -24.08 -4.33
C ALA A 264 8.20 -24.92 -3.34
#